data_AF-A0A131XUK7-F1
#
_entry.id   AF-A0A131XUK7-F1
#
_cell.length_a   1.000
_cell.length_b   1.000
_cell.length_c   1.000
_cell.angle_alpha   90.00
_cell.angle_beta   90.00
_cell.angle_gamma   90.00
#
_symmetry.space_group_name_H-M   'P 1'
#
loop_
_entity.id
_entity.type
_entity.pdbx_description
1 polymer ?
#
loop_
_entity_poly.entity_id
_entity_poly.type
_entity_poly.pdbx_seq_one_letter_code
_entity_poly.pdbx_strand_id
1 'polypeptide(L)'
;CPIHHNPADFITEIAAGEYGEVCKRLAKSFSPEHSGSDNKGLYHHPLLSKYGGNIMTKEEKSEELKLHKVTVHFWHQFMVLTRRCFLCVIRNKIASQLRFIAYAIFAVMLTMLYYDVGNQATRVMNNASMFLLALSIILFQSVMPTVLIFPTEMSVLLREHRNCWYSPGMYYIARLLTELPFMVFGPLILMAVLYWTTSQPPDLWRAAVCMLLAIQSCSVSQGIGLVVSASTSIQTALFVALPVASPSFLFSGFFVQVHHLHPVIGWITYTSHLYHSHQGMLQAVYGYGRAELACEEETLCFFSEPREALAELGAQDVDLWTKGAILLAMDVFYKLTAFVVLKWRLRIKR
;
A
#
# COMPACT_ATOMS: atom_id res chain seq x y z
N CYS A 1 35.42 -4.19 -35.52
CA CYS A 1 35.28 -4.88 -34.23
C CYS A 1 36.68 -5.19 -33.73
N PRO A 2 37.03 -4.89 -32.47
CA PRO A 2 38.29 -5.32 -31.87
C PRO A 2 38.42 -6.84 -31.91
N ILE A 3 39.66 -7.34 -32.00
CA ILE A 3 39.98 -8.75 -32.27
C ILE A 3 39.46 -9.69 -31.17
N HIS A 4 39.37 -9.21 -29.93
CA HIS A 4 38.89 -9.99 -28.78
C HIS A 4 37.48 -9.63 -28.32
N HIS A 5 36.72 -8.88 -29.13
CA HIS A 5 35.36 -8.49 -28.79
C HIS A 5 34.34 -9.37 -29.50
N ASN A 6 33.32 -9.81 -28.76
CA ASN A 6 32.11 -10.36 -29.35
C ASN A 6 31.45 -9.27 -30.22
N PRO A 7 31.21 -9.50 -31.52
CA PRO A 7 30.62 -8.49 -32.41
C PRO A 7 29.25 -7.96 -31.95
N ALA A 8 28.44 -8.80 -31.31
CA ALA A 8 27.12 -8.41 -30.82
C ALA A 8 27.23 -7.43 -29.63
N ASP A 9 28.14 -7.71 -28.70
CA ASP A 9 28.39 -6.84 -27.55
C ASP A 9 29.02 -5.52 -28.01
N PHE A 10 29.97 -5.58 -28.96
CA PHE A 10 30.61 -4.39 -29.52
C PHE A 10 29.62 -3.46 -30.25
N ILE A 11 28.64 -4.01 -30.99
CA ILE A 11 27.57 -3.21 -31.60
C ILE A 11 26.68 -2.56 -30.54
N THR A 12 26.42 -3.28 -29.43
CA THR A 12 25.61 -2.76 -28.32
C THR A 12 26.31 -1.61 -27.61
N GLU A 13 27.61 -1.69 -27.39
CA GLU A 13 28.44 -0.62 -26.80
C GLU A 13 28.56 0.61 -27.72
N ILE A 14 28.70 0.38 -29.04
CA ILE A 14 28.61 1.46 -30.03
C ILE A 14 27.24 2.13 -29.95
N ALA A 15 26.16 1.36 -29.92
CA ALA A 15 24.79 1.87 -29.82
C ALA A 15 24.52 2.63 -28.51
N ALA A 16 25.18 2.22 -27.42
CA ALA A 16 25.16 2.90 -26.13
C ALA A 16 25.97 4.21 -26.12
N GLY A 17 26.76 4.47 -27.15
CA GLY A 17 27.52 5.72 -27.33
C GLY A 17 28.89 5.74 -26.64
N GLU A 18 29.37 4.61 -26.13
CA GLU A 18 30.67 4.51 -25.42
C GLU A 18 31.85 4.83 -26.35
N TYR A 19 31.68 4.61 -27.65
CA TYR A 19 32.68 4.89 -28.68
C TYR A 19 32.45 6.23 -29.40
N GLY A 20 31.59 7.11 -28.87
CA GLY A 20 31.24 8.40 -29.49
C GLY A 20 30.24 8.28 -30.64
N GLU A 21 30.24 9.22 -31.58
CA GLU A 21 29.21 9.34 -32.64
C GLU A 21 29.42 8.38 -33.83
N VAL A 22 29.86 7.16 -33.53
CA VAL A 22 30.17 6.11 -34.53
C VAL A 22 28.89 5.55 -35.15
N CYS A 23 27.75 5.58 -34.44
CA CYS A 23 26.45 5.13 -34.94
C CYS A 23 26.06 5.78 -36.27
N LYS A 24 26.27 7.09 -36.43
CA LYS A 24 25.94 7.80 -37.67
C LYS A 24 26.84 7.37 -38.83
N ARG A 25 28.11 7.09 -38.55
CA ARG A 25 29.06 6.57 -39.56
C ARG A 25 28.73 5.13 -39.93
N LEU A 26 28.42 4.29 -38.95
CA LEU A 26 28.06 2.89 -39.14
C LEU A 26 26.77 2.76 -39.97
N ALA A 27 25.76 3.57 -39.65
CA ALA A 27 24.51 3.64 -40.41
C ALA A 27 24.71 4.14 -41.84
N LYS A 28 25.64 5.07 -42.08
CA LYS A 28 26.00 5.53 -43.43
C LYS A 28 26.85 4.52 -44.21
N SER A 29 27.71 3.76 -43.53
CA SER A 29 28.53 2.71 -44.15
C SER A 29 27.73 1.45 -44.47
N PHE A 30 26.58 1.26 -43.82
CA PHE A 30 25.64 0.22 -44.17
C PHE A 30 24.94 0.58 -45.49
N SER A 31 25.55 0.19 -46.60
CA SER A 31 24.89 0.13 -47.90
C SER A 31 24.46 -1.32 -48.12
N PRO A 32 23.16 -1.65 -48.19
CA PRO A 32 22.77 -3.01 -48.56
C PRO A 32 23.35 -3.31 -49.95
N GLU A 33 24.04 -4.45 -50.08
CA GLU A 33 24.57 -4.88 -51.37
C GLU A 33 23.46 -4.84 -52.43
N HIS A 34 23.75 -4.19 -53.56
CA HIS A 34 22.89 -4.21 -54.73
C HIS A 34 22.74 -5.65 -55.21
N SER A 35 21.63 -6.31 -54.87
CA SER A 35 21.15 -7.42 -55.68
C SER A 35 20.69 -6.83 -57.00
N GLY A 36 21.47 -7.05 -58.06
CA GLY A 36 21.17 -6.57 -59.40
C GLY A 36 19.85 -7.14 -59.89
N SER A 37 18.79 -6.34 -59.85
CA SER A 37 17.72 -6.28 -60.86
C SER A 37 16.88 -5.04 -60.62
N ASP A 38 16.50 -4.38 -61.72
CA ASP A 38 15.74 -3.13 -61.80
C ASP A 38 14.33 -3.19 -61.19
N ASN A 39 14.22 -3.30 -59.86
CA ASN A 39 12.98 -3.00 -59.16
C ASN A 39 13.24 -1.97 -58.07
N LYS A 40 12.80 -0.73 -58.34
CA LYS A 40 12.73 0.40 -57.39
C LYS A 40 11.68 0.17 -56.27
N GLY A 41 11.51 -1.06 -55.82
CA GLY A 41 10.53 -1.45 -54.82
C GLY A 41 11.16 -2.41 -53.83
N LEU A 42 11.18 -1.98 -52.57
CA LEU A 42 11.33 -2.82 -51.39
C LEU A 42 12.73 -3.40 -51.14
N TYR A 43 13.46 -2.75 -50.23
CA TYR A 43 14.66 -3.26 -49.58
C TYR A 43 14.32 -4.51 -48.72
N HIS A 44 14.24 -5.69 -49.35
CA HIS A 44 14.13 -6.97 -48.66
C HIS A 44 15.52 -7.60 -48.52
N HIS A 45 16.23 -7.25 -47.45
CA HIS A 45 17.35 -8.08 -47.00
C HIS A 45 16.78 -9.26 -46.20
N PRO A 46 17.15 -10.52 -46.46
CA PRO A 46 16.60 -11.71 -45.79
C PRO A 46 16.90 -11.80 -44.28
N LEU A 47 17.70 -10.86 -43.76
CA LEU A 47 18.08 -10.74 -42.34
C LEU A 47 17.58 -9.44 -41.68
N LEU A 48 16.88 -8.57 -42.41
CA LEU A 48 16.22 -7.42 -41.78
C LEU A 48 14.96 -7.92 -41.05
N SER A 49 14.53 -7.20 -40.02
CA SER A 49 13.22 -7.42 -39.38
C SER A 49 12.12 -7.48 -40.45
N LYS A 50 10.94 -8.02 -40.12
CA LYS A 50 9.78 -8.13 -41.04
C LYS A 50 9.48 -6.85 -41.85
N TYR A 51 9.94 -5.69 -41.38
CA TYR A 51 9.76 -4.37 -41.99
C TYR A 51 10.99 -3.81 -42.74
N GLY A 52 12.02 -4.60 -43.01
CA GLY A 52 13.13 -4.18 -43.89
C GLY A 52 13.94 -2.98 -43.37
N GLY A 53 13.91 -2.72 -42.05
CA GLY A 53 14.54 -1.52 -41.46
C GLY A 53 13.75 -0.22 -41.63
N ASN A 54 12.53 -0.26 -42.18
CA ASN A 54 11.66 0.92 -42.29
C ASN A 54 10.98 1.25 -40.95
N ILE A 55 10.72 2.54 -40.72
CA ILE A 55 9.88 3.00 -39.60
C ILE A 55 8.44 2.54 -39.87
N MET A 56 7.85 1.80 -38.93
CA MET A 56 6.47 1.30 -39.07
C MET A 56 5.48 2.43 -39.35
N THR A 57 4.60 2.21 -40.32
CA THR A 57 3.45 3.07 -40.57
C THR A 57 2.45 3.01 -39.39
N LYS A 58 1.56 4.02 -39.29
CA LYS A 58 0.54 4.03 -38.23
C LYS A 58 -0.37 2.80 -38.26
N GLU A 59 -0.63 2.27 -39.46
CA GLU A 59 -1.46 1.09 -39.70
C GLU A 59 -0.75 -0.18 -39.25
N GLU A 60 0.50 -0.41 -39.66
CA GLU A 60 1.32 -1.54 -39.20
C GLU A 60 1.53 -1.51 -37.69
N LYS A 61 1.74 -0.32 -37.12
CA LYS A 61 1.84 -0.14 -35.66
C LYS A 61 0.53 -0.53 -34.98
N SER A 62 -0.62 -0.25 -35.59
CA SER A 62 -1.93 -0.65 -35.07
C SER A 62 -2.17 -2.15 -35.19
N GLU A 63 -1.67 -2.79 -36.25
CA GLU A 63 -1.76 -4.24 -36.46
C GLU A 63 -0.87 -5.01 -35.50
N GLU A 64 0.37 -4.57 -35.28
CA GLU A 64 1.21 -5.16 -34.22
C GLU A 64 0.63 -4.95 -32.83
N LEU A 65 0.00 -3.80 -32.57
CA LEU A 65 -0.68 -3.56 -31.30
C LEU A 65 -1.87 -4.50 -31.10
N LYS A 66 -2.56 -4.88 -32.18
CA LYS A 66 -3.63 -5.90 -32.17
C LYS A 66 -3.06 -7.29 -31.95
N LEU A 67 -1.91 -7.62 -32.54
CA LEU A 67 -1.22 -8.90 -32.35
C LEU A 67 -0.74 -9.09 -30.90
N HIS A 68 -0.26 -8.00 -30.27
CA HIS A 68 0.17 -7.99 -28.87
C HIS A 68 -0.97 -7.72 -27.87
N LYS A 69 -2.23 -7.84 -28.31
CA LYS A 69 -3.38 -7.66 -27.43
C LYS A 69 -3.63 -8.97 -26.67
N VAL A 70 -3.81 -8.87 -25.35
CA VAL A 70 -4.09 -10.04 -24.51
C VAL A 70 -5.41 -10.68 -24.97
N THR A 71 -5.34 -11.90 -25.50
CA THR A 71 -6.48 -12.64 -26.06
C THR A 71 -7.23 -13.49 -25.03
N VAL A 72 -6.61 -13.73 -23.87
CA VAL A 72 -7.16 -14.59 -22.81
C VAL A 72 -8.30 -13.88 -22.07
N HIS A 73 -9.35 -14.63 -21.72
CA HIS A 73 -10.47 -14.12 -20.93
C HIS A 73 -10.05 -13.59 -19.56
N PHE A 74 -10.64 -12.47 -19.12
CA PHE A 74 -10.20 -11.73 -17.93
C PHE A 74 -10.32 -12.53 -16.62
N TRP A 75 -11.39 -13.33 -16.46
CA TRP A 75 -11.56 -14.18 -15.29
C TRP A 75 -10.46 -15.25 -15.18
N HIS A 76 -10.02 -15.80 -16.32
CA HIS A 76 -8.95 -16.79 -16.34
C HIS A 76 -7.62 -16.16 -15.92
N GLN A 77 -7.31 -14.96 -16.44
CA GLN A 77 -6.14 -14.18 -16.00
C GLN A 77 -6.18 -13.95 -14.48
N PHE A 78 -7.33 -13.51 -13.95
CA PHE A 78 -7.50 -13.23 -12.53
C PHE A 78 -7.29 -14.47 -11.64
N MET A 79 -7.89 -15.62 -11.99
CA MET A 79 -7.72 -16.86 -11.20
C MET A 79 -6.28 -17.35 -11.19
N VAL A 80 -5.61 -17.34 -12.36
CA VAL A 80 -4.20 -17.76 -12.47
C VAL A 80 -3.29 -16.82 -11.68
N LEU A 81 -3.49 -15.51 -11.79
CA LEU A 81 -2.69 -14.50 -11.07
C LEU A 81 -2.91 -14.58 -9.56
N THR A 82 -4.16 -14.75 -9.11
CA THR A 82 -4.48 -14.90 -7.69
C THR A 82 -3.83 -16.15 -7.12
N ARG A 83 -3.95 -17.29 -7.80
CA ARG A 83 -3.29 -18.54 -7.39
C ARG A 83 -1.77 -18.35 -7.31
N ARG A 84 -1.17 -17.69 -8.29
CA ARG A 84 0.27 -17.40 -8.31
C ARG A 84 0.68 -16.54 -7.11
N CYS A 85 0.01 -15.40 -6.89
CA CYS A 85 0.30 -14.49 -5.79
C CYS A 85 0.16 -15.20 -4.44
N PHE A 86 -0.90 -15.99 -4.25
CA PHE A 86 -1.11 -16.74 -3.01
C PHE A 86 -0.02 -17.80 -2.77
N LEU A 87 0.40 -18.52 -3.82
CA LEU A 87 1.52 -19.46 -3.74
C LEU A 87 2.85 -18.75 -3.40
N CYS A 88 3.11 -17.57 -3.96
CA CYS A 88 4.31 -16.79 -3.63
C CYS A 88 4.33 -16.42 -2.14
N VAL A 89 3.19 -16.00 -1.59
CA VAL A 89 3.07 -15.64 -0.18
C VAL A 89 3.21 -16.86 0.74
N ILE A 90 2.56 -17.99 0.42
CA ILE A 90 2.67 -19.22 1.21
C ILE A 90 4.10 -19.79 1.18
N ARG A 91 4.76 -19.76 0.03
CA ARG A 91 6.13 -20.28 -0.11
C ARG A 91 7.15 -19.41 0.62
N ASN A 92 6.91 -18.11 0.71
CA ASN A 92 7.72 -17.21 1.54
C ASN A 92 7.28 -17.29 3.02
N LYS A 93 7.53 -18.45 3.63
CA LYS A 93 7.11 -18.76 5.01
C LYS A 93 7.64 -17.75 6.02
N ILE A 94 8.92 -17.37 5.91
CA ILE A 94 9.57 -16.46 6.85
C ILE A 94 8.88 -15.09 6.84
N ALA A 95 8.71 -14.47 5.66
CA ALA A 95 8.08 -13.15 5.57
C ALA A 95 6.61 -13.19 6.02
N SER A 96 5.88 -14.26 5.69
CA SER A 96 4.48 -14.43 6.07
C SER A 96 4.30 -14.65 7.58
N GLN A 97 5.10 -15.54 8.19
CA GLN A 97 5.03 -15.85 9.62
C GLN A 97 5.47 -14.65 10.48
N LEU A 98 6.52 -13.94 10.09
CA LEU A 98 7.00 -12.77 10.83
C LEU A 98 5.94 -11.67 10.95
N ARG A 99 5.05 -11.52 9.96
CA ARG A 99 3.94 -10.55 10.05
C ARG A 99 3.00 -10.86 11.20
N PHE A 100 2.62 -12.12 11.40
CA PHE A 100 1.72 -12.51 12.49
C PHE A 100 2.43 -12.56 13.84
N ILE A 101 3.68 -13.06 13.88
CA ILE A 101 4.49 -13.11 15.09
C ILE A 101 4.74 -11.69 15.63
N ALA A 102 5.02 -10.72 14.76
CA ALA A 102 5.21 -9.32 15.17
C ALA A 102 3.96 -8.76 15.86
N TYR A 103 2.76 -8.95 15.28
CA TYR A 103 1.51 -8.53 15.91
C TYR A 103 1.28 -9.20 17.27
N ALA A 104 1.58 -10.49 17.40
CA ALA A 104 1.45 -11.21 18.66
C ALA A 104 2.42 -10.68 19.74
N ILE A 105 3.68 -10.42 19.38
CA ILE A 105 4.68 -9.83 20.30
C ILE A 105 4.22 -8.44 20.78
N PHE A 106 3.77 -7.58 19.87
CA PHE A 106 3.26 -6.27 20.23
C PHE A 106 1.99 -6.35 21.08
N ALA A 107 1.11 -7.31 20.82
CA ALA A 107 -0.08 -7.53 21.64
C ALA A 107 0.30 -7.86 23.09
N VAL A 108 1.21 -8.83 23.29
CA VAL A 108 1.69 -9.19 24.63
C VAL A 108 2.35 -7.99 25.31
N MET A 109 3.19 -7.24 24.59
CA MET A 109 3.87 -6.07 25.15
C MET A 109 2.90 -4.97 25.60
N LEU A 110 1.88 -4.67 24.79
CA LEU A 110 0.86 -3.67 25.16
C LEU A 110 -0.02 -4.15 26.32
N THR A 111 -0.42 -5.41 26.31
CA THR A 111 -1.20 -6.00 27.40
C THR A 111 -0.45 -5.94 28.73
N MET A 112 0.86 -6.23 28.73
CA MET A 112 1.69 -6.13 29.94
C MET A 112 1.75 -4.70 30.49
N LEU A 113 1.78 -3.70 29.60
CA LEU A 113 1.89 -2.29 29.98
C LEU A 113 0.55 -1.69 30.48
N TYR A 114 -0.57 -2.11 29.87
CA TYR A 114 -1.90 -1.53 30.11
C TYR A 114 -2.89 -2.52 30.73
N TYR A 115 -2.38 -3.52 31.47
CA TYR A 115 -3.23 -4.52 32.11
C TYR A 115 -4.30 -3.88 33.01
N ASP A 116 -5.55 -4.30 32.84
CA ASP A 116 -6.71 -3.86 33.63
C ASP A 116 -6.98 -2.34 33.67
N VAL A 117 -6.55 -1.59 32.64
CA VAL A 117 -6.71 -0.13 32.57
C VAL A 117 -8.15 0.31 32.22
N GLY A 118 -8.92 -0.54 31.52
CA GLY A 118 -10.15 -0.14 30.84
C GLY A 118 -11.29 0.36 31.73
N ASN A 119 -11.33 -0.03 33.00
CA ASN A 119 -12.41 0.30 33.94
C ASN A 119 -12.06 1.37 34.98
N GLN A 120 -10.82 1.83 35.04
CA GLN A 120 -10.37 2.78 36.07
C GLN A 120 -10.50 4.23 35.58
N ALA A 121 -11.25 5.05 36.32
CA ALA A 121 -11.49 6.47 35.98
C ALA A 121 -10.18 7.30 35.99
N THR A 122 -9.24 6.97 36.86
CA THR A 122 -7.93 7.65 36.96
C THR A 122 -7.02 7.39 35.75
N ARG A 123 -7.28 6.32 34.98
CA ARG A 123 -6.40 5.85 33.89
C ARG A 123 -7.03 6.00 32.49
N VAL A 124 -8.06 6.83 32.35
CA VAL A 124 -8.75 7.07 31.06
C VAL A 124 -7.78 7.56 29.96
N MET A 125 -6.88 8.49 30.27
CA MET A 125 -5.87 8.96 29.32
C MET A 125 -4.90 7.86 28.90
N ASN A 126 -4.55 6.97 29.83
CA ASN A 126 -3.73 5.79 29.53
C ASN A 126 -4.48 4.82 28.60
N ASN A 127 -5.79 4.60 28.81
CA ASN A 127 -6.60 3.79 27.91
C ASN A 127 -6.68 4.39 26.50
N ALA A 128 -6.88 5.71 26.40
CA ALA A 128 -6.92 6.41 25.13
C ALA A 128 -5.57 6.33 24.38
N SER A 129 -4.44 6.52 25.09
CA SER A 129 -3.10 6.37 24.53
C SER A 129 -2.81 4.94 24.07
N MET A 130 -3.29 3.92 24.79
CA MET A 130 -3.17 2.52 24.43
C MET A 130 -3.81 2.24 23.06
N PHE A 131 -5.05 2.70 22.83
CA PHE A 131 -5.72 2.55 21.53
C PHE A 131 -4.95 3.25 20.40
N LEU A 132 -4.41 4.45 20.65
CA LEU A 132 -3.57 5.14 19.67
C LEU A 132 -2.29 4.36 19.38
N LEU A 133 -1.63 3.82 20.40
CA LEU A 133 -0.39 3.06 20.24
C LEU A 133 -0.64 1.77 19.46
N ALA A 134 -1.76 1.08 19.72
CA ALA A 134 -2.19 -0.08 18.94
C ALA A 134 -2.42 0.28 17.46
N LEU A 135 -3.14 1.38 17.19
CA LEU A 135 -3.34 1.91 15.84
C LEU A 135 -2.02 2.29 15.15
N SER A 136 -1.04 2.79 15.90
CA SER A 136 0.29 3.16 15.39
C SER A 136 1.12 1.93 15.03
N ILE A 137 1.04 0.86 15.84
CA ILE A 137 1.65 -0.43 15.50
C ILE A 137 1.04 -0.98 14.21
N ILE A 138 -0.29 -0.91 14.06
CA ILE A 138 -0.98 -1.31 12.83
C ILE A 138 -0.49 -0.48 11.64
N LEU A 139 -0.33 0.83 11.79
CA LEU A 139 0.20 1.72 10.73
C LEU A 139 1.56 1.23 10.22
N PHE A 140 2.54 1.06 11.12
CA PHE A 140 3.89 0.68 10.72
C PHE A 140 3.97 -0.75 10.19
N GLN A 141 3.23 -1.68 10.82
CA GLN A 141 3.23 -3.08 10.44
C GLN A 141 2.53 -3.33 9.09
N SER A 142 1.69 -2.41 8.63
CA SER A 142 1.04 -2.47 7.31
C SER A 142 1.83 -1.73 6.22
N VAL A 143 2.41 -0.57 6.54
CA VAL A 143 3.20 0.23 5.57
C VAL A 143 4.51 -0.48 5.21
N MET A 144 5.28 -0.94 6.20
CA MET A 144 6.66 -1.41 5.97
C MET A 144 6.76 -2.66 5.08
N PRO A 145 5.97 -3.74 5.29
CA PRO A 145 6.03 -4.91 4.42
C PRO A 145 5.58 -4.58 2.99
N THR A 146 4.62 -3.67 2.84
CA THR A 146 4.13 -3.22 1.52
C THR A 146 5.23 -2.49 0.75
N VAL A 147 5.96 -1.60 1.43
CA VAL A 147 7.06 -0.81 0.86
C VAL A 147 8.26 -1.67 0.47
N LEU A 148 8.52 -2.76 1.20
CA LEU A 148 9.60 -3.70 0.89
C LEU A 148 9.25 -4.63 -0.28
N ILE A 149 8.04 -5.20 -0.29
CA ILE A 149 7.68 -6.26 -1.24
C ILE A 149 7.23 -5.68 -2.57
N PHE A 150 6.36 -4.67 -2.57
CA PHE A 150 5.72 -4.21 -3.80
C PHE A 150 6.69 -3.72 -4.90
N PRO A 151 7.77 -2.95 -4.60
CA PRO A 151 8.69 -2.53 -5.65
C PRO A 151 9.54 -3.69 -6.19
N THR A 152 9.78 -4.76 -5.42
CA THR A 152 10.42 -5.98 -5.94
C THR A 152 9.53 -6.67 -6.96
N GLU A 153 8.24 -6.80 -6.66
CA GLU A 153 7.24 -7.38 -7.58
C GLU A 153 7.02 -6.50 -8.82
N MET A 154 7.07 -5.18 -8.67
CA MET A 154 6.98 -4.22 -9.79
C MET A 154 8.04 -4.49 -10.86
N SER A 155 9.25 -4.89 -10.48
CA SER A 155 10.32 -5.19 -11.44
C SER A 155 9.98 -6.39 -12.35
N VAL A 156 9.30 -7.39 -11.78
CA VAL A 156 8.80 -8.55 -12.51
C VAL A 156 7.59 -8.16 -13.37
N LEU A 157 6.66 -7.40 -12.79
CA LEU A 157 5.47 -6.89 -13.50
C LEU A 157 5.84 -6.08 -14.76
N LEU A 158 6.88 -5.26 -14.70
CA LEU A 158 7.36 -4.50 -15.86
C LEU A 158 7.80 -5.40 -17.01
N ARG A 159 8.48 -6.51 -16.72
CA ARG A 159 8.90 -7.50 -17.73
C ARG A 159 7.68 -8.23 -18.31
N GLU A 160 6.75 -8.64 -17.46
CA GLU A 160 5.53 -9.35 -17.87
C GLU A 160 4.59 -8.45 -18.68
N HIS A 161 4.51 -7.17 -18.33
CA HIS A 161 3.74 -6.17 -19.06
C HIS A 161 4.34 -5.88 -20.44
N ARG A 162 5.68 -5.81 -20.57
CA ARG A 162 6.34 -5.65 -21.87
C ARG A 162 6.04 -6.83 -22.81
N ASN A 163 5.97 -8.04 -22.27
CA ASN A 163 5.60 -9.24 -23.01
C ASN A 163 4.08 -9.40 -23.23
N CYS A 164 3.26 -8.45 -22.75
CA CYS A 164 1.80 -8.45 -22.90
C CYS A 164 1.13 -9.76 -22.43
N TRP A 165 1.61 -10.35 -21.31
CA TRP A 165 1.08 -11.63 -20.81
C TRP A 165 -0.33 -11.49 -20.19
N TYR A 166 -0.60 -10.37 -19.52
CA TYR A 166 -1.88 -10.12 -18.86
C TYR A 166 -2.14 -8.62 -18.65
N SER A 167 -3.39 -8.26 -18.35
CA SER A 167 -3.75 -6.87 -18.03
C SER A 167 -3.26 -6.46 -16.63
N PRO A 168 -2.61 -5.29 -16.47
CA PRO A 168 -2.10 -4.83 -15.17
C PRO A 168 -3.22 -4.62 -14.14
N GLY A 169 -4.46 -4.39 -14.58
CA GLY A 169 -5.64 -4.33 -13.70
C GLY A 169 -5.93 -5.64 -12.99
N MET A 170 -5.84 -6.76 -13.70
CA MET A 170 -6.13 -8.09 -13.13
C MET A 170 -5.07 -8.49 -12.09
N TYR A 171 -3.81 -8.14 -12.35
CA TYR A 171 -2.73 -8.33 -11.37
C TYR A 171 -2.94 -7.49 -10.11
N TYR A 172 -3.31 -6.21 -10.27
CA TYR A 172 -3.54 -5.33 -9.12
C TYR A 172 -4.66 -5.86 -8.22
N ILE A 173 -5.79 -6.29 -8.79
CA ILE A 173 -6.90 -6.88 -8.03
C ILE A 173 -6.49 -8.22 -7.37
N ALA A 174 -5.78 -9.08 -8.10
CA ALA A 174 -5.27 -10.34 -7.55
C ALA A 174 -4.31 -10.12 -6.36
N ARG A 175 -3.47 -9.08 -6.44
CA ARG A 175 -2.54 -8.68 -5.37
C ARG A 175 -3.28 -8.21 -4.13
N LEU A 176 -4.28 -7.33 -4.28
CA LEU A 176 -5.11 -6.85 -3.18
C LEU A 176 -5.83 -8.01 -2.47
N LEU A 177 -6.40 -8.95 -3.24
CA LEU A 177 -7.07 -10.13 -2.69
C LEU A 177 -6.10 -11.02 -1.88
N THR A 178 -4.86 -11.17 -2.35
CA THR A 178 -3.84 -11.98 -1.68
C THR A 178 -3.41 -11.39 -0.33
N GLU A 179 -3.50 -10.07 -0.15
CA GLU A 179 -3.11 -9.41 1.11
C GLU A 179 -4.26 -9.35 2.15
N LEU A 180 -5.52 -9.59 1.75
CA LEU A 180 -6.67 -9.52 2.67
C LEU A 180 -6.50 -10.35 3.96
N PRO A 181 -5.97 -11.59 3.95
CA PRO A 181 -5.79 -12.35 5.18
C PRO A 181 -4.87 -11.64 6.18
N PHE A 182 -3.78 -11.02 5.73
CA PHE A 182 -2.86 -10.29 6.62
C PHE A 182 -3.48 -9.01 7.14
N MET A 183 -4.24 -8.33 6.28
CA MET A 183 -4.95 -7.10 6.61
C MET A 183 -6.02 -7.32 7.69
N VAL A 184 -6.71 -8.46 7.66
CA VAL A 184 -7.77 -8.81 8.62
C VAL A 184 -7.18 -9.45 9.88
N PHE A 185 -6.44 -10.56 9.74
CA PHE A 185 -6.02 -11.34 10.90
C PHE A 185 -4.95 -10.64 11.75
N GLY A 186 -4.07 -9.82 11.17
CA GLY A 186 -3.02 -9.11 11.93
C GLY A 186 -3.60 -8.17 13.00
N PRO A 187 -4.36 -7.12 12.61
CA PRO A 187 -5.05 -6.23 13.53
C PRO A 187 -6.04 -6.95 14.44
N LEU A 188 -6.72 -7.99 13.94
CA LEU A 188 -7.66 -8.78 14.73
C LEU A 188 -6.96 -9.46 15.91
N ILE A 189 -5.80 -10.11 15.69
CA ILE A 189 -5.02 -10.74 16.77
C ILE A 189 -4.61 -9.69 17.81
N LEU A 190 -4.08 -8.55 17.36
CA LEU A 190 -3.64 -7.47 18.25
C LEU A 190 -4.80 -6.95 19.12
N MET A 191 -5.92 -6.59 18.48
CA MET A 191 -7.06 -5.99 19.17
C MET A 191 -7.84 -6.99 20.02
N ALA A 192 -7.96 -8.24 19.59
CA ALA A 192 -8.67 -9.27 20.36
C ALA A 192 -7.92 -9.62 21.65
N VAL A 193 -6.59 -9.71 21.61
CA VAL A 193 -5.81 -9.89 22.84
C VAL A 193 -5.94 -8.64 23.71
N LEU A 194 -5.67 -7.45 23.15
CA LEU A 194 -5.64 -6.21 23.89
C LEU A 194 -6.98 -5.87 24.57
N TYR A 195 -8.10 -5.98 23.85
CA TYR A 195 -9.41 -5.56 24.33
C TYR A 195 -9.88 -6.38 25.54
N TRP A 196 -9.69 -7.70 25.53
CA TRP A 196 -10.11 -8.56 26.63
C TRP A 196 -9.16 -8.51 27.82
N THR A 197 -7.84 -8.42 27.59
CA THR A 197 -6.86 -8.40 28.70
C THR A 197 -6.80 -7.07 29.44
N THR A 198 -7.26 -5.99 28.82
CA THR A 198 -7.26 -4.65 29.44
C THR A 198 -8.60 -4.30 30.07
N SER A 199 -9.49 -5.29 30.24
CA SER A 199 -10.79 -5.15 30.89
C SER A 199 -11.67 -4.05 30.28
N GLN A 200 -11.68 -3.95 28.95
CA GLN A 200 -12.64 -3.09 28.24
C GLN A 200 -14.07 -3.63 28.42
N PRO A 201 -15.11 -2.82 28.14
CA PRO A 201 -16.50 -3.25 28.29
C PRO A 201 -16.77 -4.59 27.59
N PRO A 202 -17.39 -5.57 28.26
CA PRO A 202 -17.56 -6.93 27.71
C PRO A 202 -18.56 -7.01 26.55
N ASP A 203 -19.21 -5.90 26.20
CA ASP A 203 -20.15 -5.81 25.09
C ASP A 203 -19.48 -6.17 23.75
N LEU A 204 -19.92 -7.29 23.16
CA LEU A 204 -19.37 -7.81 21.90
C LEU A 204 -19.49 -6.81 20.74
N TRP A 205 -20.54 -6.00 20.70
CA TRP A 205 -20.72 -5.01 19.64
C TRP A 205 -19.66 -3.90 19.70
N ARG A 206 -19.25 -3.48 20.91
CA ARG A 206 -18.19 -2.47 21.11
C ARG A 206 -16.85 -3.02 20.65
N ALA A 207 -16.55 -4.25 21.07
CA ALA A 207 -15.35 -4.97 20.63
C ALA A 207 -15.31 -5.10 19.10
N ALA A 208 -16.42 -5.50 18.48
CA ALA A 208 -16.53 -5.66 17.04
C ALA A 208 -16.29 -4.34 16.28
N VAL A 209 -16.84 -3.21 16.76
CA VAL A 209 -16.59 -1.89 16.16
C VAL A 209 -15.10 -1.52 16.28
N CYS A 210 -14.49 -1.68 17.45
CA CYS A 210 -13.06 -1.40 17.62
C CYS A 210 -12.19 -2.26 16.69
N MET A 211 -12.47 -3.55 16.58
CA MET A 211 -11.76 -4.45 15.67
C MET A 211 -11.97 -4.06 14.20
N LEU A 212 -13.19 -3.69 13.81
CA LEU A 212 -13.50 -3.24 12.45
C LEU A 212 -12.74 -1.95 12.09
N LEU A 213 -12.74 -0.96 12.98
CA LEU A 213 -11.99 0.30 12.79
C LEU A 213 -10.48 0.04 12.69
N ALA A 214 -9.94 -0.89 13.48
CA ALA A 214 -8.54 -1.30 13.38
C ALA A 214 -8.21 -1.94 12.03
N ILE A 215 -9.08 -2.82 11.52
CA ILE A 215 -8.93 -3.45 10.20
C ILE A 215 -9.02 -2.40 9.07
N GLN A 216 -9.96 -1.45 9.17
CA GLN A 216 -10.05 -0.36 8.20
C GLN A 216 -8.80 0.54 8.22
N SER A 217 -8.30 0.88 9.41
CA SER A 217 -7.05 1.63 9.59
C SER A 217 -5.85 0.92 8.95
N CYS A 218 -5.76 -0.40 9.15
CA CYS A 218 -4.77 -1.28 8.52
C CYS A 218 -4.84 -1.21 6.98
N SER A 219 -6.06 -1.25 6.43
CA SER A 219 -6.31 -1.12 5.00
C SER A 219 -5.78 0.19 4.41
N VAL A 220 -6.13 1.30 5.06
CA VAL A 220 -5.72 2.64 4.61
C VAL A 220 -4.19 2.77 4.69
N SER A 221 -3.59 2.30 5.79
CA SER A 221 -2.13 2.25 5.97
C SER A 221 -1.43 1.47 4.85
N GLN A 222 -1.96 0.31 4.48
CA GLN A 222 -1.47 -0.45 3.34
C GLN A 222 -1.63 0.35 2.03
N GLY A 223 -2.75 1.03 1.82
CA GLY A 223 -2.98 1.91 0.67
C GLY A 223 -1.91 2.99 0.53
N ILE A 224 -1.56 3.67 1.63
CA ILE A 224 -0.46 4.65 1.68
C ILE A 224 0.86 3.98 1.25
N GLY A 225 1.18 2.81 1.83
CA GLY A 225 2.36 2.03 1.45
C GLY A 225 2.39 1.65 -0.03
N LEU A 226 1.24 1.31 -0.63
CA LEU A 226 1.12 1.01 -2.06
C LEU A 226 1.38 2.23 -2.93
N VAL A 227 0.88 3.43 -2.56
CA VAL A 227 1.17 4.66 -3.31
C VAL A 227 2.66 4.98 -3.31
N VAL A 228 3.30 4.92 -2.13
CA VAL A 228 4.73 5.21 -1.98
C VAL A 228 5.57 4.21 -2.78
N SER A 229 5.28 2.91 -2.63
CA SER A 229 6.01 1.85 -3.34
C SER A 229 5.77 1.82 -4.85
N ALA A 230 4.57 2.19 -5.31
CA ALA A 230 4.28 2.30 -6.73
C ALA A 230 5.02 3.47 -7.39
N SER A 231 5.25 4.56 -6.67
CA SER A 231 5.89 5.77 -7.21
C SER A 231 7.42 5.68 -7.32
N THR A 232 8.09 5.01 -6.38
CA THR A 232 9.56 5.12 -6.21
C THR A 232 10.30 3.78 -6.31
N SER A 233 11.63 3.79 -6.18
CA SER A 233 12.47 2.58 -6.04
C SER A 233 12.44 2.08 -4.58
N ILE A 234 12.90 0.86 -4.31
CA ILE A 234 12.91 0.28 -2.95
C ILE A 234 13.60 1.19 -1.94
N GLN A 235 14.82 1.65 -2.26
CA GLN A 235 15.63 2.46 -1.36
C GLN A 235 14.93 3.78 -1.03
N THR A 236 14.44 4.50 -2.04
CA THR A 236 13.73 5.77 -1.84
C THR A 236 12.41 5.56 -1.12
N ALA A 237 11.66 4.50 -1.45
CA ALA A 237 10.38 4.20 -0.82
C ALA A 237 10.53 4.00 0.70
N LEU A 238 11.62 3.37 1.16
CA LEU A 238 11.90 3.19 2.59
C LEU A 238 12.13 4.52 3.32
N PHE A 239 12.89 5.44 2.72
CA PHE A 239 13.11 6.76 3.32
C PHE A 239 11.87 7.66 3.30
N VAL A 240 11.01 7.51 2.29
CA VAL A 240 9.81 8.35 2.10
C VAL A 240 8.59 7.82 2.88
N ALA A 241 8.48 6.50 3.09
CA ALA A 241 7.31 5.89 3.69
C ALA A 241 7.00 6.43 5.09
N LEU A 242 8.02 6.56 5.95
CA LEU A 242 7.84 7.02 7.32
C LEU A 242 7.43 8.51 7.39
N PRO A 243 8.10 9.46 6.69
CA PRO A 243 7.64 10.84 6.60
C PRO A 243 6.24 11.03 6.00
N VAL A 244 5.80 10.15 5.10
CA VAL A 244 4.44 10.21 4.52
C VAL A 244 3.40 9.68 5.51
N ALA A 245 3.75 8.69 6.32
CA ALA A 245 2.86 8.11 7.34
C ALA A 245 2.80 8.95 8.63
N SER A 246 3.86 9.68 8.97
CA SER A 246 3.97 10.43 10.25
C SER A 246 2.90 11.49 10.48
N PRO A 247 2.36 12.22 9.48
CA PRO A 247 1.28 13.18 9.72
C PRO A 247 0.01 12.49 10.21
N SER A 248 -0.29 11.27 9.74
CA SER A 248 -1.44 10.51 10.26
C SER A 248 -1.29 10.22 11.75
N PHE A 249 -0.07 9.91 12.20
CA PHE A 249 0.22 9.64 13.62
C PHE A 249 0.16 10.90 14.49
N LEU A 250 0.84 11.97 14.06
CA LEU A 250 0.93 13.22 14.83
C LEU A 250 -0.43 13.92 14.94
N PHE A 251 -1.19 13.96 13.84
CA PHE A 251 -2.53 14.54 13.80
C PHE A 251 -3.61 13.49 14.04
N SER A 252 -3.40 12.58 15.00
CA SER A 252 -4.38 11.58 15.44
C SER A 252 -5.46 12.14 16.37
N GLY A 253 -5.36 13.41 16.78
CA GLY A 253 -6.29 14.08 17.68
C GLY A 253 -6.08 13.80 19.17
N PHE A 254 -5.16 12.88 19.52
CA PHE A 254 -4.79 12.60 20.91
C PHE A 254 -3.71 13.56 21.44
N PHE A 255 -2.64 13.80 20.66
CA PHE A 255 -1.54 14.67 21.10
C PHE A 255 -1.94 16.15 21.17
N VAL A 256 -2.68 16.60 20.15
CA VAL A 256 -3.24 17.94 20.07
C VAL A 256 -4.64 17.80 19.49
N GLN A 257 -5.62 18.33 20.20
CA GLN A 257 -7.00 18.30 19.77
C GLN A 257 -7.27 19.34 18.68
N VAL A 258 -8.26 19.05 17.84
CA VAL A 258 -8.59 19.90 16.68
C VAL A 258 -8.95 21.32 17.09
N HIS A 259 -9.62 21.50 18.24
CA HIS A 259 -10.05 22.81 18.70
C HIS A 259 -8.90 23.68 19.25
N HIS A 260 -7.77 23.09 19.61
CA HIS A 260 -6.55 23.81 20.01
C HIS A 260 -5.65 24.16 18.81
N LEU A 261 -5.91 23.58 17.63
CA LEU A 261 -5.14 23.85 16.42
C LEU A 261 -5.65 25.11 15.72
N HIS A 262 -4.71 25.90 15.19
CA HIS A 262 -5.05 27.00 14.32
C HIS A 262 -5.83 26.49 13.09
N PRO A 263 -6.91 27.16 12.63
CA PRO A 263 -7.76 26.67 11.54
C PRO A 263 -7.02 26.32 10.24
N VAL A 264 -5.91 27.01 9.96
CA VAL A 264 -5.04 26.78 8.80
C VAL A 264 -4.35 25.41 8.82
N ILE A 265 -4.10 24.84 10.00
CA ILE A 265 -3.43 23.54 10.17
C ILE A 265 -4.45 22.45 10.54
N GLY A 266 -5.57 22.81 11.17
CA GLY A 266 -6.58 21.87 11.65
C GLY A 266 -7.16 20.94 10.58
N TRP A 267 -7.18 21.34 9.30
CA TRP A 267 -7.66 20.48 8.22
C TRP A 267 -6.86 19.18 8.04
N ILE A 268 -5.56 19.19 8.39
CA ILE A 268 -4.68 18.02 8.27
C ILE A 268 -5.18 16.88 9.16
N THR A 269 -5.76 17.19 10.32
CA THR A 269 -6.32 16.17 11.22
C THR A 269 -7.44 15.37 10.57
N TYR A 270 -8.28 16.01 9.74
CA TYR A 270 -9.34 15.31 8.99
C TYR A 270 -8.81 14.46 7.82
N THR A 271 -7.53 14.59 7.46
CA THR A 271 -6.88 13.69 6.49
C THR A 271 -6.25 12.47 7.17
N SER A 272 -6.16 12.45 8.50
CA SER A 272 -5.58 11.34 9.25
C SER A 272 -6.60 10.22 9.46
N HIS A 273 -6.33 9.06 8.88
CA HIS A 273 -7.10 7.84 9.15
C HIS A 273 -6.95 7.36 10.60
N LEU A 274 -5.84 7.67 11.27
CA LEU A 274 -5.68 7.36 12.70
C LEU A 274 -6.58 8.23 13.56
N TYR A 275 -6.79 9.50 13.20
CA TYR A 275 -7.76 10.36 13.88
C TYR A 275 -9.18 9.79 13.81
N HIS A 276 -9.64 9.40 12.61
CA HIS A 276 -10.97 8.83 12.45
C HIS A 276 -11.12 7.49 13.20
N SER A 277 -10.10 6.65 13.17
CA SER A 277 -10.11 5.34 13.86
C SER A 277 -10.08 5.50 15.38
N HIS A 278 -9.21 6.37 15.90
CA HIS A 278 -9.04 6.61 17.34
C HIS A 278 -10.29 7.21 17.96
N GLN A 279 -10.84 8.26 17.35
CA GLN A 279 -12.08 8.90 17.78
C GLN A 279 -13.27 7.94 17.75
N GLY A 280 -13.36 7.11 16.69
CA GLY A 280 -14.38 6.07 16.60
C GLY A 280 -14.24 4.99 17.68
N MET A 281 -13.02 4.56 17.99
CA MET A 281 -12.75 3.60 19.07
C MET A 281 -13.12 4.17 20.43
N LEU A 282 -12.73 5.41 20.72
CA LEU A 282 -13.08 6.07 21.98
C LEU A 282 -14.59 6.19 22.16
N GLN A 283 -15.29 6.62 21.11
CA GLN A 283 -16.75 6.71 21.12
C GLN A 283 -17.42 5.33 21.27
N ALA A 284 -16.88 4.28 20.66
CA ALA A 284 -17.38 2.92 20.83
C ALA A 284 -17.16 2.39 22.26
N VAL A 285 -16.05 2.75 22.90
CA VAL A 285 -15.68 2.28 24.24
C VAL A 285 -16.37 3.06 25.36
N TYR A 286 -16.48 4.39 25.26
CA TYR A 286 -17.02 5.23 26.33
C TYR A 286 -18.45 5.74 26.05
N GLY A 287 -18.89 5.75 24.80
CA GLY A 287 -20.22 6.25 24.42
C GLY A 287 -21.36 5.25 24.67
N TYR A 288 -22.53 5.53 24.09
CA TYR A 288 -23.69 4.62 24.06
C TYR A 288 -24.13 4.10 25.44
N GLY A 289 -24.18 4.97 26.45
CA GLY A 289 -24.73 4.64 27.78
C GLY A 289 -23.89 3.65 28.60
N ARG A 290 -22.56 3.72 28.49
CA ARG A 290 -21.67 2.95 29.37
C ARG A 290 -21.88 3.37 30.84
N ALA A 291 -21.82 2.40 31.75
CA ALA A 291 -21.84 2.64 33.20
C ALA A 291 -20.62 3.47 33.66
N GLU A 292 -20.75 4.10 34.82
CA GLU A 292 -19.67 4.87 35.43
C GLU A 292 -18.42 4.02 35.65
N LEU A 293 -17.26 4.67 35.51
CA LEU A 293 -15.96 4.03 35.68
C LEU A 293 -15.66 3.86 37.17
N ALA A 294 -14.92 2.80 37.52
CA ALA A 294 -14.53 2.56 38.90
C ALA A 294 -13.57 3.67 39.36
N CYS A 295 -13.86 4.25 40.52
CA CYS A 295 -13.02 5.23 41.20
C CYS A 295 -12.57 4.64 42.55
N GLU A 296 -11.27 4.72 42.86
CA GLU A 296 -10.77 4.37 44.18
C GLU A 296 -11.12 5.48 45.17
N GLU A 297 -11.70 5.11 46.32
CA GLU A 297 -12.34 6.02 47.29
C GLU A 297 -11.41 7.14 47.83
N GLU A 298 -10.09 6.98 47.74
CA GLU A 298 -9.10 7.96 48.23
C GLU A 298 -8.53 8.89 47.14
N THR A 299 -8.98 8.74 45.89
CA THR A 299 -8.48 9.53 44.74
C THR A 299 -9.58 10.37 44.10
N LEU A 300 -9.26 11.63 43.77
CA LEU A 300 -10.19 12.50 43.05
C LEU A 300 -10.28 12.04 41.57
N CYS A 301 -11.42 11.47 41.18
CA CYS A 301 -11.66 11.01 39.81
C CYS A 301 -12.41 12.05 38.98
N PHE A 302 -11.68 12.77 38.11
CA PHE A 302 -12.26 13.72 37.16
C PHE A 302 -13.03 13.07 36.00
N PHE A 303 -12.83 11.77 35.74
CA PHE A 303 -13.39 11.08 34.58
C PHE A 303 -14.27 9.89 35.01
N SER A 304 -15.01 10.04 36.11
CA SER A 304 -15.95 9.00 36.56
C SER A 304 -17.07 8.80 35.53
N GLU A 305 -17.56 9.91 34.98
CA GLU A 305 -18.55 9.89 33.91
C GLU A 305 -17.90 9.70 32.52
N PRO A 306 -18.31 8.69 31.73
CA PRO A 306 -17.77 8.47 30.40
C PRO A 306 -17.98 9.64 29.42
N ARG A 307 -18.98 10.48 29.66
CA ARG A 307 -19.25 11.68 28.83
C ARG A 307 -18.18 12.74 29.01
N GLU A 308 -17.73 12.97 30.24
CA GLU A 308 -16.65 13.92 30.55
C GLU A 308 -15.33 13.42 29.96
N ALA A 309 -15.06 12.11 30.07
CA ALA A 309 -13.92 11.48 29.40
C ALA A 309 -13.93 11.71 27.87
N LEU A 310 -15.10 11.57 27.22
CA LEU A 310 -15.24 11.82 25.79
C LEU A 310 -15.09 13.30 25.42
N ALA A 311 -15.60 14.20 26.25
CA ALA A 311 -15.45 15.64 26.06
C ALA A 311 -13.97 16.04 26.13
N GLU A 312 -13.27 15.56 27.15
CA GLU A 312 -11.84 15.82 27.35
C GLU A 312 -10.97 15.19 26.26
N LEU A 313 -11.38 14.06 25.66
CA LEU A 313 -10.68 13.44 24.55
C LEU A 313 -11.11 13.98 23.17
N GLY A 314 -12.07 14.90 23.12
CA GLY A 314 -12.59 15.50 21.89
C GLY A 314 -13.39 14.53 21.01
N ALA A 315 -13.87 13.43 21.60
CA ALA A 315 -14.61 12.34 20.96
C ALA A 315 -16.11 12.34 21.27
N GLN A 316 -16.60 13.39 21.91
CA GLN A 316 -18.01 13.55 22.23
C GLN A 316 -18.88 13.67 20.98
N ASP A 317 -20.05 13.01 21.00
CA ASP A 317 -21.07 13.03 19.94
C ASP A 317 -20.56 12.67 18.54
N VAL A 318 -19.49 11.89 18.47
CA VAL A 318 -18.99 11.33 17.22
C VAL A 318 -19.96 10.25 16.71
N ASP A 319 -20.38 10.37 15.46
CA ASP A 319 -21.12 9.30 14.80
C ASP A 319 -20.17 8.23 14.24
N LEU A 320 -20.34 6.99 14.71
CA LEU A 320 -19.51 5.85 14.30
C LEU A 320 -19.65 5.55 12.81
N TRP A 321 -20.85 5.66 12.25
CA TRP A 321 -21.11 5.39 10.84
C TRP A 321 -20.36 6.35 9.94
N THR A 322 -20.40 7.65 10.27
CA THR A 322 -19.66 8.68 9.57
C THR A 322 -18.15 8.42 9.60
N LYS A 323 -17.57 8.06 10.75
CA LYS A 323 -16.13 7.73 10.85
C LYS A 323 -15.77 6.50 10.02
N GLY A 324 -16.57 5.43 10.08
CA GLY A 324 -16.37 4.23 9.27
C GLY A 324 -16.49 4.48 7.76
N ALA A 325 -17.42 5.34 7.34
CA ALA A 325 -17.60 5.73 5.94
C ALA A 325 -16.41 6.56 5.42
N ILE A 326 -15.89 7.49 6.22
CA ILE A 326 -14.70 8.27 5.86
C ILE A 326 -13.48 7.36 5.69
N LEU A 327 -13.27 6.41 6.60
CA LEU A 327 -12.17 5.44 6.50
C LEU A 327 -12.29 4.58 5.23
N LEU A 328 -13.49 4.13 4.89
CA LEU A 328 -13.75 3.39 3.65
C LEU A 328 -13.44 4.25 2.42
N ALA A 329 -13.86 5.51 2.41
CA ALA A 329 -13.60 6.44 1.32
C ALA A 329 -12.09 6.70 1.15
N MET A 330 -11.36 6.88 2.26
CA MET A 330 -9.90 6.99 2.26
C MET A 330 -9.24 5.72 1.71
N ASP A 331 -9.69 4.54 2.12
CA ASP A 331 -9.13 3.27 1.62
C ASP A 331 -9.25 3.15 0.10
N VAL A 332 -10.45 3.41 -0.43
CA VAL A 332 -10.71 3.39 -1.87
C VAL A 332 -9.86 4.45 -2.58
N PHE A 333 -9.77 5.67 -2.02
CA PHE A 333 -8.97 6.75 -2.58
C PHE A 333 -7.48 6.37 -2.72
N TYR A 334 -6.85 5.85 -1.66
CA TYR A 334 -5.42 5.48 -1.73
C TYR A 334 -5.17 4.29 -2.66
N LYS A 335 -6.04 3.27 -2.67
CA LYS A 335 -5.91 2.12 -3.58
C LYS A 335 -6.11 2.52 -5.05
N LEU A 336 -7.09 3.38 -5.34
CA LEU A 336 -7.28 3.91 -6.69
C LEU A 336 -6.08 4.76 -7.13
N THR A 337 -5.57 5.61 -6.25
CA THR A 337 -4.38 6.43 -6.52
C THR A 337 -3.16 5.55 -6.80
N ALA A 338 -2.93 4.51 -6.00
CA ALA A 338 -1.86 3.55 -6.23
C ALA A 338 -1.99 2.86 -7.59
N PHE A 339 -3.22 2.49 -7.99
CA PHE A 339 -3.49 1.89 -9.29
C PHE A 339 -3.23 2.85 -10.46
N VAL A 340 -3.59 4.12 -10.32
CA VAL A 340 -3.31 5.16 -11.32
C VAL A 340 -1.80 5.39 -11.46
N VAL A 341 -1.08 5.51 -10.34
CA VAL A 341 0.39 5.65 -10.32
C VAL A 341 1.06 4.44 -10.95
N LEU A 342 0.61 3.22 -10.63
CA LEU A 342 1.07 1.98 -11.25
C LEU A 342 0.89 2.02 -12.78
N LYS A 343 -0.32 2.33 -13.25
CA LYS A 343 -0.60 2.44 -14.70
C LYS A 343 0.26 3.50 -15.38
N TRP A 344 0.44 4.65 -14.74
CA TRP A 344 1.28 5.72 -15.26
C TRP A 344 2.75 5.28 -15.40
N ARG A 345 3.30 4.62 -14.37
CA ARG A 345 4.67 4.09 -14.37
C ARG A 345 4.87 2.99 -15.42
N LEU A 346 3.89 2.11 -15.61
CA LEU A 346 3.92 1.08 -16.66
C LEU A 346 3.89 1.67 -18.08
N ARG A 347 3.23 2.83 -18.27
CA ARG A 347 3.21 3.53 -19.57
C ARG A 347 4.53 4.22 -19.90
N ILE A 348 5.19 4.83 -18.91
CA ILE A 348 6.47 5.54 -19.12
C ILE A 348 7.61 4.55 -19.43
N LYS A 349 7.59 3.38 -18.81
CA LYS A 349 8.62 2.35 -18.98
C LYS A 349 8.33 1.34 -20.10
N ARG A 350 7.31 1.60 -20.92
CA ARG A 350 7.00 0.83 -22.13
C ARG A 350 7.82 1.38 -23.28
#